data_AF-A0A7S3PDQ7-F1
#
_entry.id   AF-A0A7S3PDQ7-F1
#
_cell.length_a   1.000
_cell.length_b   1.000
_cell.length_c   1.000
_cell.angle_alpha   90.00
_cell.angle_beta   90.00
_cell.angle_gamma   90.00
#
_symmetry.space_group_name_H-M   'P 1'
#
loop_
_entity.id
_entity.type
_entity.pdbx_description
1 polymer ?
#
loop_
_entity_poly.entity_id
_entity_poly.type
_entity_poly.pdbx_seq_one_letter_code
_entity_poly.pdbx_strand_id
1 'polypeptide(L)'
;MDKEENGNKNKSQRRTEAITRHLKPLTRQLASAVSKTPPRPKKVESKSKTPNMLGDDFFKLFDDPDTFKALIKKLPSNIADLEYNVADHLAGPLQDKERYPDGWADVFLDFRQWQLVGENHIGIVEYQKRYGGKAGMSANIVLPSISIGRVGDRNSGRRGLPLITQEVIVSNPEDARRIARLHVKKQPNFTPLFYNSIISTTDNPEWQQMREHIVSAFLPNGSLQKIFPVTLERAKHCAKRLEDIRSQSADGSVNINDFLLYETEAQLQLALFGMNYEWMTETNEKFRQSMAGKIEPMYARRFIDELVNNMNAGDFHGPASEGVDDANVVKGPLSDALRTLNFEGKADKGNAFIFAFAGHDTTGHTLSWLVL
;
A
#
# COMPACT_ATOMS: atom_id res chain seq x y z
N MET A 1 -17.79 -53.46 -19.88
CA MET A 1 -17.65 -52.01 -19.57
C MET A 1 -18.49 -51.57 -18.36
N ASP A 2 -19.57 -52.28 -17.98
CA ASP A 2 -20.47 -51.85 -16.89
C ASP A 2 -19.98 -52.03 -15.44
N LYS A 3 -18.82 -52.67 -15.20
CA LYS A 3 -18.29 -52.88 -13.84
C LYS A 3 -17.34 -51.77 -13.37
N GLU A 4 -16.69 -51.04 -14.29
CA GLU A 4 -15.81 -49.92 -13.92
C GLU A 4 -16.59 -48.63 -13.61
N GLU A 5 -17.74 -48.42 -14.24
CA GLU A 5 -18.54 -47.21 -14.06
C GLU A 5 -19.20 -47.12 -12.67
N ASN A 6 -19.62 -48.27 -12.11
CA ASN A 6 -20.19 -48.36 -10.77
C ASN A 6 -19.17 -48.16 -9.65
N GLY A 7 -17.89 -48.49 -9.89
CA GLY A 7 -16.80 -48.25 -8.94
C GLY A 7 -16.52 -46.75 -8.74
N ASN A 8 -16.57 -45.97 -9.81
CA ASN A 8 -16.29 -44.53 -9.77
C ASN A 8 -17.41 -43.70 -9.14
N LYS A 9 -18.69 -44.06 -9.34
CA LYS A 9 -19.81 -43.38 -8.68
C LYS A 9 -19.75 -43.53 -7.15
N ASN A 10 -19.43 -44.74 -6.67
CA ASN A 10 -19.36 -45.03 -5.24
C ASN A 10 -18.17 -44.32 -4.55
N LYS A 11 -17.06 -44.13 -5.28
CA LYS A 11 -15.88 -43.41 -4.78
C LYS A 11 -16.10 -41.89 -4.69
N SER A 12 -16.81 -41.32 -5.68
CA SER A 12 -17.19 -39.90 -5.68
C SER A 12 -18.15 -39.58 -4.52
N GLN A 13 -19.17 -40.41 -4.31
CA GLN A 13 -20.18 -40.19 -3.27
C GLN A 13 -19.59 -40.27 -1.86
N ARG A 14 -18.69 -41.23 -1.60
CA ARG A 14 -17.96 -41.34 -0.33
C ARG A 14 -17.03 -40.13 -0.09
N ARG A 15 -16.45 -39.57 -1.14
CA ARG A 15 -15.57 -38.39 -1.04
C ARG A 15 -16.37 -37.13 -0.70
N THR A 16 -17.54 -36.96 -1.31
CA THR A 16 -18.47 -35.86 -1.00
C THR A 16 -18.99 -35.97 0.44
N GLU A 17 -19.40 -37.16 0.87
CA GLU A 17 -19.85 -37.38 2.26
C GLU A 17 -18.75 -37.15 3.30
N ALA A 18 -17.50 -37.53 3.01
CA ALA A 18 -16.36 -37.26 3.89
C ALA A 18 -16.08 -35.75 4.01
N ILE A 19 -16.13 -35.01 2.89
CA ILE A 19 -15.96 -33.55 2.88
C ILE A 19 -17.09 -32.87 3.65
N THR A 20 -18.36 -33.26 3.41
CA THR A 20 -19.50 -32.70 4.13
C THR A 20 -19.44 -32.99 5.63
N ARG A 21 -18.97 -34.18 6.03
CA ARG A 21 -18.84 -34.56 7.44
C ARG A 21 -17.74 -33.77 8.17
N HIS A 22 -16.70 -33.32 7.47
CA HIS A 22 -15.67 -32.43 8.02
C HIS A 22 -16.04 -30.94 7.99
N LEU A 23 -16.83 -30.49 7.02
CA LEU A 23 -17.22 -29.07 6.92
C LEU A 23 -18.34 -28.68 7.88
N LYS A 24 -19.23 -29.60 8.27
CA LYS A 24 -20.39 -29.33 9.14
C LYS A 24 -20.03 -28.86 10.56
N PRO A 25 -19.02 -29.43 11.24
CA PRO A 25 -18.54 -28.91 12.53
C PRO A 25 -17.89 -27.53 12.40
N LEU A 26 -17.12 -27.29 11.34
CA LEU A 26 -16.45 -26.02 11.04
C LEU A 26 -17.46 -24.89 10.79
N THR A 27 -18.54 -25.15 10.05
CA THR A 27 -19.61 -24.17 9.82
C THR A 27 -20.38 -23.84 11.10
N ARG A 28 -20.58 -24.83 12.00
CA ARG A 28 -21.20 -24.57 13.32
C ARG A 28 -20.27 -23.79 14.25
N GLN A 29 -18.98 -24.06 14.25
CA GLN A 29 -17.99 -23.29 15.02
C GLN A 29 -17.92 -21.84 14.54
N LEU A 30 -17.87 -21.61 13.23
CA LEU A 30 -17.91 -20.27 12.63
C LEU A 30 -19.23 -19.54 12.93
N ALA A 31 -20.39 -20.21 12.82
CA ALA A 31 -21.67 -19.60 13.17
C ALA A 31 -21.76 -19.21 14.66
N SER A 32 -21.18 -20.02 15.57
CA SER A 32 -21.13 -19.71 17.01
C SER A 32 -20.14 -18.60 17.37
N ALA A 33 -19.09 -18.41 16.56
CA ALA A 33 -18.14 -17.32 16.71
C ALA A 33 -18.71 -15.98 16.19
N VAL A 34 -19.61 -16.03 15.21
CA VAL A 34 -20.27 -14.83 14.64
C VAL A 34 -21.44 -14.34 15.49
N SER A 35 -22.06 -15.18 16.33
CA SER A 35 -23.23 -14.79 17.14
C SER A 35 -22.89 -13.99 18.41
N LYS A 36 -21.62 -13.73 18.69
CA LYS A 36 -21.19 -12.89 19.81
C LYS A 36 -20.53 -11.66 19.21
N THR A 37 -21.13 -10.50 19.41
CA THR A 37 -20.49 -9.22 19.16
C THR A 37 -19.11 -9.27 19.81
N PRO A 38 -17.99 -9.19 19.06
CA PRO A 38 -16.68 -9.25 19.67
C PRO A 38 -16.58 -8.13 20.71
N PRO A 39 -16.04 -8.40 21.91
CA PRO A 39 -15.78 -7.34 22.88
C PRO A 39 -14.89 -6.30 22.21
N ARG A 40 -15.14 -5.01 22.52
CA ARG A 40 -14.27 -3.91 22.03
C ARG A 40 -12.80 -4.33 22.22
N PRO A 41 -11.93 -4.15 21.21
CA PRO A 41 -10.51 -4.41 21.38
C PRO A 41 -10.04 -3.68 22.63
N LYS A 42 -9.41 -4.42 23.55
CA LYS A 42 -8.90 -3.83 24.79
C LYS A 42 -7.91 -2.75 24.43
N LYS A 43 -7.97 -1.60 25.11
CA LYS A 43 -7.07 -0.46 24.92
C LYS A 43 -5.62 -0.98 24.93
N VAL A 44 -4.98 -0.99 23.77
CA VAL A 44 -3.58 -1.36 23.63
C VAL A 44 -2.77 -0.13 24.03
N GLU A 45 -1.95 -0.23 25.07
CA GLU A 45 -0.97 0.81 25.38
C GLU A 45 0.09 0.81 24.27
N SER A 46 -0.09 1.73 23.31
CA SER A 46 0.90 2.03 22.28
C SER A 46 2.17 2.57 22.95
N LYS A 47 3.26 1.81 22.91
CA LYS A 47 4.61 2.23 23.34
C LYS A 47 5.54 2.54 22.16
N SER A 48 5.03 2.93 20.98
CA SER A 48 5.91 3.31 19.87
C SER A 48 6.37 4.77 20.02
N LYS A 49 7.66 4.95 20.30
CA LYS A 49 8.36 6.26 20.31
C LYS A 49 8.98 6.56 18.94
N THR A 50 8.20 6.44 17.87
CA THR A 50 8.64 6.80 16.52
C THR A 50 8.31 8.27 16.26
N PRO A 51 9.30 9.15 16.02
CA PRO A 51 9.04 10.56 15.72
C PRO A 51 8.29 10.65 14.40
N ASN A 52 7.06 11.16 14.45
CA ASN A 52 6.18 11.20 13.29
C ASN A 52 6.31 12.54 12.55
N MET A 53 6.17 12.54 11.22
CA MET A 53 6.27 13.76 10.38
C MET A 53 5.18 14.81 10.67
N LEU A 54 4.19 14.48 11.51
CA LEU A 54 3.13 15.38 11.96
C LEU A 54 3.38 15.97 13.36
N GLY A 55 4.52 15.64 13.99
CA GLY A 55 4.83 16.01 15.37
C GLY A 55 4.09 15.14 16.39
N ASP A 56 4.79 14.75 17.46
CA ASP A 56 4.23 13.86 18.50
C ASP A 56 2.97 14.46 19.17
N ASP A 57 2.86 15.78 19.21
CA ASP A 57 1.73 16.48 19.84
C ASP A 57 0.43 16.38 19.03
N PHE A 58 0.49 16.22 17.71
CA PHE A 58 -0.72 15.97 16.93
C PHE A 58 -1.34 14.62 17.29
N PHE A 59 -0.51 13.63 17.63
CA PHE A 59 -1.00 12.30 17.97
C PHE A 59 -1.53 12.19 19.41
N LYS A 60 -0.96 12.97 20.34
CA LYS A 60 -1.49 13.07 21.72
C LYS A 60 -2.92 13.61 21.78
N LEU A 61 -3.33 14.43 20.79
CA LEU A 61 -4.71 14.93 20.69
C LEU A 61 -5.76 13.83 20.55
N PHE A 62 -5.35 12.62 20.20
CA PHE A 62 -6.26 11.50 20.04
C PHE A 62 -6.27 10.51 21.20
N ASP A 63 -5.41 10.72 22.21
CA ASP A 63 -5.37 9.87 23.40
C ASP A 63 -6.53 10.21 24.37
N ASP A 64 -7.07 11.43 24.27
CA ASP A 64 -8.27 11.88 24.96
C ASP A 64 -9.45 12.01 23.97
N PRO A 65 -10.44 11.09 24.03
CA PRO A 65 -11.62 11.13 23.18
C PRO A 65 -12.40 12.45 23.24
N ASP A 66 -12.47 13.10 24.40
CA ASP A 66 -13.26 14.32 24.56
C ASP A 66 -12.57 15.53 23.92
N THR A 67 -11.26 15.68 24.15
CA THR A 67 -10.44 16.66 23.42
C THR A 67 -10.53 16.45 21.92
N PHE A 68 -10.45 15.19 21.45
CA PHE A 68 -10.57 14.89 20.02
C PHE A 68 -11.94 15.26 19.46
N LYS A 69 -13.03 14.91 20.15
CA LYS A 69 -14.40 15.32 19.76
C LYS A 69 -14.53 16.83 19.67
N ALA A 70 -14.00 17.55 20.65
CA ALA A 70 -14.01 19.02 20.67
C ALA A 70 -13.20 19.61 19.50
N LEU A 71 -12.09 18.97 19.12
CA LEU A 71 -11.31 19.35 17.94
C LEU A 71 -12.08 19.13 16.64
N ILE A 72 -12.68 17.95 16.45
CA ILE A 72 -13.47 17.63 15.26
C ILE A 72 -14.61 18.65 15.09
N LYS A 73 -15.32 18.99 16.16
CA LYS A 73 -16.39 20.01 16.11
C LYS A 73 -15.92 21.40 15.66
N LYS A 74 -14.61 21.69 15.73
CA LYS A 74 -14.00 22.96 15.29
C LYS A 74 -13.41 22.92 13.88
N LEU A 75 -13.23 21.74 13.30
CA LEU A 75 -12.66 21.63 11.96
C LEU A 75 -13.68 22.11 10.91
N PRO A 76 -13.22 22.82 9.86
CA PRO A 76 -14.08 23.14 8.73
C PRO A 76 -14.58 21.85 8.09
N SER A 77 -15.85 21.85 7.69
CA SER A 77 -16.48 20.72 7.01
C SER A 77 -16.79 21.13 5.58
N ASN A 78 -16.38 20.31 4.60
CA ASN A 78 -16.78 20.51 3.22
C ASN A 78 -18.11 19.80 2.89
N ILE A 79 -18.82 19.30 3.92
CA ILE A 79 -20.00 18.45 3.77
C ILE A 79 -21.29 19.25 3.90
N ALA A 80 -21.30 20.28 4.76
CA ALA A 80 -22.51 21.03 5.09
C ALA A 80 -23.12 21.75 3.88
N ASP A 81 -22.27 22.13 2.91
CA ASP A 81 -22.66 22.89 1.72
C ASP A 81 -22.74 22.02 0.46
N LEU A 82 -22.72 20.69 0.58
CA LEU A 82 -22.84 19.80 -0.58
C LEU A 82 -24.29 19.74 -1.05
N GLU A 83 -24.51 19.95 -2.35
CA GLU A 83 -25.79 19.66 -3.01
C GLU A 83 -26.19 18.19 -2.87
N TYR A 84 -25.19 17.30 -2.78
CA TYR A 84 -25.37 15.86 -2.64
C TYR A 84 -24.45 15.29 -1.56
N ASN A 85 -25.04 14.78 -0.47
CA ASN A 85 -24.31 14.19 0.64
C ASN A 85 -24.30 12.66 0.53
N VAL A 86 -23.15 12.07 0.17
CA VAL A 86 -23.07 10.62 -0.12
C VAL A 86 -23.42 9.74 1.09
N ALA A 87 -23.20 10.21 2.32
CA ALA A 87 -23.56 9.52 3.57
C ALA A 87 -25.08 9.30 3.73
N ASP A 88 -25.90 10.13 3.09
CA ASP A 88 -27.36 10.00 3.14
C ASP A 88 -27.88 8.91 2.18
N HIS A 89 -27.03 8.45 1.25
CA HIS A 89 -27.42 7.53 0.19
C HIS A 89 -26.68 6.19 0.21
N LEU A 90 -25.50 6.14 0.84
CA LEU A 90 -24.71 4.92 0.96
C LEU A 90 -24.76 4.37 2.38
N ALA A 91 -24.62 3.05 2.50
CA ALA A 91 -24.58 2.38 3.79
C ALA A 91 -23.42 2.91 4.66
N GLY A 92 -23.63 2.96 5.97
CA GLY A 92 -22.52 3.25 6.88
C GLY A 92 -22.96 3.65 8.28
N PRO A 93 -21.97 3.72 9.19
CA PRO A 93 -22.20 4.02 10.60
C PRO A 93 -22.81 5.41 10.86
N LEU A 94 -22.69 6.36 9.92
CA LEU A 94 -23.28 7.71 10.08
C LEU A 94 -24.82 7.72 10.15
N GLN A 95 -25.47 6.62 9.73
CA GLN A 95 -26.92 6.44 9.79
C GLN A 95 -27.40 5.96 11.17
N ASP A 96 -26.51 5.41 12.00
CA ASP A 96 -26.82 4.84 13.32
C ASP A 96 -26.65 5.91 14.41
N LYS A 97 -27.66 6.79 14.53
CA LYS A 97 -27.67 7.90 15.49
C LYS A 97 -27.76 7.44 16.95
N GLU A 98 -28.27 6.23 17.20
CA GLU A 98 -28.35 5.66 18.54
C GLU A 98 -26.95 5.26 19.03
N ARG A 99 -26.16 4.61 18.18
CA ARG A 99 -24.79 4.22 18.51
C ARG A 99 -23.79 5.37 18.43
N TYR A 100 -24.00 6.32 17.52
CA TYR A 100 -23.10 7.45 17.28
C TYR A 100 -23.84 8.79 17.43
N PRO A 101 -24.19 9.18 18.67
CA PRO A 101 -24.94 10.42 18.92
C PRO A 101 -24.17 11.69 18.56
N ASP A 102 -22.84 11.72 18.69
CA ASP A 102 -21.98 12.81 18.19
C ASP A 102 -21.66 12.65 16.68
N GLY A 103 -22.30 11.69 16.01
CA GLY A 103 -22.16 11.41 14.58
C GLY A 103 -20.72 11.17 14.17
N TRP A 104 -20.20 12.10 13.39
CA TRP A 104 -18.87 12.04 12.77
C TRP A 104 -17.73 11.77 13.75
N ALA A 105 -17.76 12.42 14.92
CA ALA A 105 -16.68 12.29 15.88
C ALA A 105 -16.66 10.89 16.54
N ASP A 106 -17.83 10.33 16.86
CA ASP A 106 -17.93 8.98 17.42
C ASP A 106 -17.53 7.91 16.40
N VAL A 107 -18.00 8.04 15.16
CA VAL A 107 -17.65 7.08 14.09
C VAL A 107 -16.15 7.11 13.80
N PHE A 108 -15.53 8.29 13.77
CA PHE A 108 -14.09 8.41 13.56
C PHE A 108 -13.30 7.74 14.69
N LEU A 109 -13.70 7.98 15.95
CA LEU A 109 -13.06 7.35 17.12
C LEU A 109 -13.22 5.82 17.11
N ASP A 110 -14.40 5.31 16.74
CA ASP A 110 -14.67 3.88 16.64
C ASP A 110 -13.79 3.25 15.54
N PHE A 111 -13.76 3.86 14.34
CA PHE A 111 -12.96 3.34 13.23
C PHE A 111 -11.44 3.43 13.50
N ARG A 112 -11.00 4.49 14.18
CA ARG A 112 -9.60 4.68 14.58
C ARG A 112 -9.07 3.53 15.43
N GLN A 113 -9.90 2.92 16.29
CA GLN A 113 -9.43 1.79 17.10
C GLN A 113 -8.93 0.64 16.22
N TRP A 114 -9.59 0.38 15.10
CA TRP A 114 -9.15 -0.59 14.10
C TRP A 114 -7.87 -0.15 13.40
N GLN A 115 -7.73 1.15 13.08
CA GLN A 115 -6.51 1.71 12.48
C GLN A 115 -5.28 1.55 13.35
N LEU A 116 -5.41 1.77 14.66
CA LEU A 116 -4.30 1.68 15.62
C LEU A 116 -3.73 0.27 15.73
N VAL A 117 -4.54 -0.76 15.50
CA VAL A 117 -4.11 -2.17 15.57
C VAL A 117 -3.88 -2.81 14.18
N GLY A 118 -4.04 -2.04 13.09
CA GLY A 118 -3.86 -2.54 11.73
C GLY A 118 -5.01 -3.42 11.22
N GLU A 119 -6.18 -3.37 11.86
CA GLU A 119 -7.34 -4.23 11.58
C GLU A 119 -8.47 -3.50 10.83
N ASN A 120 -8.14 -2.49 10.02
CA ASN A 120 -9.10 -1.69 9.26
C ASN A 120 -10.09 -2.54 8.46
N HIS A 121 -9.58 -3.60 7.83
CA HIS A 121 -10.38 -4.53 7.05
C HIS A 121 -11.45 -5.24 7.90
N ILE A 122 -11.15 -5.55 9.17
CA ILE A 122 -12.13 -6.12 10.11
C ILE A 122 -13.20 -5.08 10.46
N GLY A 123 -12.78 -3.84 10.77
CA GLY A 123 -13.73 -2.75 11.04
C GLY A 123 -14.68 -2.48 9.86
N ILE A 124 -14.15 -2.48 8.63
CA ILE A 124 -14.94 -2.36 7.40
C ILE A 124 -15.94 -3.52 7.28
N VAL A 125 -15.47 -4.76 7.49
CA VAL A 125 -16.32 -5.96 7.45
C VAL A 125 -17.48 -5.87 8.45
N GLU A 126 -17.21 -5.41 9.67
CA GLU A 126 -18.24 -5.25 10.70
C GLU A 126 -19.27 -4.17 10.33
N TYR A 127 -18.83 -3.06 9.73
CA TYR A 127 -19.74 -2.05 9.20
C TYR A 127 -20.57 -2.55 8.01
N GLN A 128 -19.99 -3.35 7.11
CA GLN A 128 -20.71 -3.95 6.00
C GLN A 128 -21.78 -4.95 6.47
N LYS A 129 -21.45 -5.80 7.45
CA LYS A 129 -22.42 -6.72 8.06
C LYS A 129 -23.60 -5.97 8.68
N ARG A 130 -23.34 -4.84 9.35
CA ARG A 130 -24.38 -4.09 10.06
C ARG A 130 -25.22 -3.19 9.14
N TYR A 131 -24.56 -2.43 8.27
CA TYR A 131 -25.22 -1.37 7.49
C TYR A 131 -25.41 -1.73 6.02
N GLY A 132 -24.75 -2.79 5.52
CA GLY A 132 -24.76 -3.15 4.10
C GLY A 132 -26.08 -3.72 3.57
N GLY A 133 -27.06 -3.97 4.44
CA GLY A 133 -28.38 -4.46 4.07
C GLY A 133 -28.31 -5.71 3.18
N LYS A 134 -29.02 -5.68 2.04
CA LYS A 134 -29.04 -6.79 1.07
C LYS A 134 -27.70 -6.99 0.34
N ALA A 135 -26.87 -5.95 0.22
CA ALA A 135 -25.57 -6.06 -0.42
C ALA A 135 -24.53 -6.76 0.48
N GLY A 136 -24.78 -6.81 1.80
CA GLY A 136 -23.91 -7.47 2.78
C GLY A 136 -22.46 -7.03 2.64
N MET A 137 -21.56 -7.99 2.47
CA MET A 137 -20.12 -7.78 2.34
C MET A 137 -19.69 -7.05 1.05
N SER A 138 -20.59 -6.87 0.09
CA SER A 138 -20.33 -6.10 -1.13
C SER A 138 -20.86 -4.67 -1.05
N ALA A 139 -21.39 -4.25 0.11
CA ALA A 139 -21.83 -2.88 0.29
C ALA A 139 -20.65 -1.90 0.27
N ASN A 140 -20.79 -0.83 -0.51
CA ASN A 140 -19.92 0.33 -0.39
C ASN A 140 -20.30 1.09 0.89
N ILE A 141 -19.31 1.46 1.69
CA ILE A 141 -19.54 2.10 2.99
C ILE A 141 -18.99 3.51 3.01
N VAL A 142 -19.74 4.48 3.53
CA VAL A 142 -19.23 5.83 3.80
C VAL A 142 -18.69 5.93 5.21
N LEU A 143 -17.46 6.41 5.31
CA LEU A 143 -16.77 6.69 6.56
C LEU A 143 -16.35 8.16 6.65
N PRO A 144 -16.25 8.69 7.88
CA PRO A 144 -15.68 9.99 8.08
C PRO A 144 -14.16 9.98 7.84
N SER A 145 -13.67 11.01 7.18
CA SER A 145 -12.24 11.19 6.92
C SER A 145 -11.81 12.63 7.20
N ILE A 146 -10.53 12.79 7.54
CA ILE A 146 -9.89 14.09 7.68
C ILE A 146 -8.92 14.24 6.51
N SER A 147 -9.24 15.14 5.60
CA SER A 147 -8.37 15.43 4.46
C SER A 147 -7.48 16.62 4.77
N ILE A 148 -6.23 16.51 4.32
CA ILE A 148 -5.22 17.56 4.45
C ILE A 148 -4.69 17.83 3.04
N GLY A 149 -5.27 18.83 2.38
CA GLY A 149 -4.83 19.27 1.05
C GLY A 149 -3.67 20.26 1.10
N ARG A 150 -3.13 20.60 -0.07
CA ARG A 150 -2.34 21.83 -0.27
C ARG A 150 -3.26 22.93 -0.81
N VAL A 151 -3.05 24.16 -0.34
CA VAL A 151 -3.72 25.38 -0.82
C VAL A 151 -2.71 26.18 -1.65
N GLY A 152 -3.10 26.56 -2.87
CA GLY A 152 -2.26 27.29 -3.82
C GLY A 152 -1.83 26.44 -5.01
N ASP A 153 -0.75 26.86 -5.67
CA ASP A 153 -0.20 26.19 -6.86
C ASP A 153 0.25 24.74 -6.57
N ARG A 154 0.06 23.84 -7.54
CA ARG A 154 0.24 22.37 -7.43
C ARG A 154 1.61 21.98 -6.88
N ASN A 155 2.64 22.77 -7.19
CA ASN A 155 4.03 22.47 -6.86
C ASN A 155 4.57 23.24 -5.63
N SER A 156 3.88 24.30 -5.20
CA SER A 156 4.35 25.22 -4.15
C SER A 156 3.33 25.53 -3.05
N GLY A 157 2.12 24.98 -3.16
CA GLY A 157 1.01 25.25 -2.26
C GLY A 157 1.34 24.92 -0.81
N ARG A 158 0.92 25.80 0.10
CA ARG A 158 1.09 25.59 1.55
C ARG A 158 0.16 24.48 2.00
N ARG A 159 0.54 23.78 3.07
CA ARG A 159 -0.35 22.81 3.72
C ARG A 159 -1.64 23.53 4.14
N GLY A 160 -2.78 23.05 3.66
CA GLY A 160 -4.09 23.54 4.03
C GLY A 160 -4.47 23.13 5.45
N LEU A 161 -5.50 23.78 5.99
CA LEU A 161 -6.11 23.36 7.24
C LEU A 161 -6.75 21.97 7.04
N PRO A 162 -6.68 21.07 8.04
CA PRO A 162 -7.43 19.83 8.00
C PRO A 162 -8.93 20.11 7.84
N LEU A 163 -9.60 19.34 6.98
CA LEU A 163 -11.03 19.46 6.74
C LEU A 163 -11.72 18.12 6.93
N ILE A 164 -12.93 18.14 7.50
CA ILE A 164 -13.78 16.97 7.59
C ILE A 164 -14.37 16.71 6.21
N THR A 165 -14.25 15.47 5.73
CA THR A 165 -14.81 15.03 4.45
C THR A 165 -15.26 13.57 4.49
N GLN A 166 -15.91 13.12 3.43
CA GLN A 166 -16.41 11.75 3.30
C GLN A 166 -15.43 10.88 2.53
N GLU A 167 -15.21 9.65 3.00
CA GLU A 167 -14.49 8.61 2.28
C GLU A 167 -15.45 7.45 1.98
N VAL A 168 -15.48 7.01 0.72
CA VAL A 168 -16.27 5.85 0.29
C VAL A 168 -15.35 4.65 0.16
N ILE A 169 -15.57 3.63 0.97
CA ILE A 169 -14.92 2.33 0.83
C ILE A 169 -15.68 1.53 -0.23
N VAL A 170 -15.10 1.45 -1.43
CA VAL A 170 -15.69 0.73 -2.57
C VAL A 170 -15.38 -0.76 -2.44
N SER A 171 -16.40 -1.55 -2.13
CA SER A 171 -16.27 -3.00 -1.92
C SER A 171 -17.05 -3.85 -2.91
N ASN A 172 -17.99 -3.24 -3.64
CA ASN A 172 -18.63 -3.91 -4.77
C ASN A 172 -17.60 -4.07 -5.91
N PRO A 173 -17.32 -5.28 -6.41
CA PRO A 173 -16.31 -5.50 -7.43
C PRO A 173 -16.63 -4.85 -8.78
N GLU A 174 -17.92 -4.72 -9.12
CA GLU A 174 -18.37 -4.04 -10.35
C GLU A 174 -18.12 -2.53 -10.25
N ASP A 175 -18.43 -1.93 -9.09
CA ASP A 175 -18.16 -0.52 -8.84
C ASP A 175 -16.66 -0.23 -8.80
N ALA A 176 -15.88 -1.08 -8.12
CA ALA A 176 -14.42 -0.95 -8.09
C ALA A 176 -13.84 -0.95 -9.50
N ARG A 177 -14.28 -1.88 -10.36
CA ARG A 177 -13.85 -1.94 -11.76
C ARG A 177 -14.29 -0.71 -12.56
N ARG A 178 -15.53 -0.26 -12.38
CA ARG A 178 -16.08 0.92 -13.08
C ARG A 178 -15.31 2.19 -12.70
N ILE A 179 -15.07 2.40 -11.40
CA ILE A 179 -14.33 3.55 -10.88
C ILE A 179 -12.87 3.50 -11.35
N ALA A 180 -12.21 2.35 -11.23
CA ALA A 180 -10.82 2.21 -11.67
C ALA A 180 -10.62 2.48 -13.18
N ARG A 181 -11.66 2.25 -14.00
CA ARG A 181 -11.62 2.52 -15.45
C ARG A 181 -11.96 3.96 -15.82
N LEU A 182 -12.94 4.56 -15.14
CA LEU A 182 -13.54 5.83 -15.58
C LEU A 182 -13.09 7.04 -14.73
N HIS A 183 -12.68 6.81 -13.48
CA HIS A 183 -12.40 7.85 -12.50
C HIS A 183 -10.98 7.70 -11.94
N VAL A 184 -9.98 8.00 -12.76
CA VAL A 184 -8.55 7.84 -12.42
C VAL A 184 -7.94 9.05 -11.69
N LYS A 185 -8.73 10.11 -11.46
CA LYS A 185 -8.24 11.31 -10.78
C LYS A 185 -7.91 11.01 -9.32
N LYS A 186 -6.65 11.23 -8.95
CA LYS A 186 -6.14 10.93 -7.62
C LYS A 186 -6.44 12.06 -6.63
N GLN A 187 -6.51 11.70 -5.35
CA GLN A 187 -6.48 12.69 -4.28
C GLN A 187 -5.07 13.30 -4.16
N PRO A 188 -4.94 14.58 -3.75
CA PRO A 188 -3.65 15.26 -3.62
C PRO A 188 -2.89 14.87 -2.32
N ASN A 189 -3.29 13.80 -1.65
CA ASN A 189 -2.75 13.38 -0.35
C ASN A 189 -1.28 12.90 -0.44
N PHE A 190 -0.85 12.45 -1.62
CA PHE A 190 0.51 11.94 -1.84
C PHE A 190 1.49 13.01 -2.34
N THR A 191 1.02 14.14 -2.87
CA THR A 191 1.86 15.23 -3.38
C THR A 191 2.86 15.77 -2.35
N PRO A 192 2.52 15.92 -1.05
CA PRO A 192 3.49 16.38 -0.06
C PRO A 192 4.69 15.47 0.15
N LEU A 193 4.54 14.16 -0.12
CA LEU A 193 5.58 13.15 0.11
C LEU A 193 6.33 12.79 -1.18
N PHE A 194 5.60 12.63 -2.29
CA PHE A 194 6.14 12.08 -3.54
C PHE A 194 6.20 13.09 -4.69
N TYR A 195 6.20 14.40 -4.38
CA TYR A 195 6.25 15.47 -5.39
C TYR A 195 5.17 15.28 -6.47
N ASN A 196 5.51 15.49 -7.74
CA ASN A 196 4.67 15.26 -8.91
C ASN A 196 4.95 13.89 -9.58
N SER A 197 4.96 12.81 -8.79
CA SER A 197 5.13 11.44 -9.29
C SER A 197 3.89 10.89 -9.99
N ILE A 198 4.03 9.75 -10.66
CA ILE A 198 2.95 9.01 -11.30
C ILE A 198 1.80 8.65 -10.34
N ILE A 199 2.05 8.51 -9.03
CA ILE A 199 1.00 8.20 -8.04
C ILE A 199 0.45 9.43 -7.33
N SER A 200 1.10 10.59 -7.43
CA SER A 200 0.75 11.79 -6.69
C SER A 200 0.26 12.94 -7.57
N THR A 201 0.50 12.88 -8.88
CA THR A 201 -0.14 13.82 -9.82
C THR A 201 -1.66 13.64 -9.77
N THR A 202 -2.35 14.78 -9.79
CA THR A 202 -3.82 14.87 -9.87
C THR A 202 -4.30 15.24 -11.27
N ASP A 203 -3.35 15.34 -12.21
CA ASP A 203 -3.58 15.65 -13.62
C ASP A 203 -3.61 14.35 -14.45
N ASN A 204 -4.76 14.07 -15.06
CA ASN A 204 -4.96 12.81 -15.79
C ASN A 204 -4.16 12.74 -17.10
N PRO A 205 -4.16 13.77 -17.97
CA PRO A 205 -3.26 13.82 -19.12
C PRO A 205 -1.79 13.61 -18.74
N GLU A 206 -1.30 14.32 -17.72
CA GLU A 206 0.09 14.19 -17.28
C GLU A 206 0.40 12.79 -16.74
N TRP A 207 -0.52 12.23 -15.93
CA TRP A 207 -0.42 10.85 -15.46
C TRP A 207 -0.32 9.85 -16.61
N GLN A 208 -1.15 10.02 -17.64
CA GLN A 208 -1.16 9.12 -18.79
C GLN A 208 0.18 9.16 -19.52
N GLN A 209 0.70 10.36 -19.80
CA GLN A 209 1.99 10.50 -20.49
C GLN A 209 3.16 9.94 -19.66
N MET A 210 3.20 10.22 -18.34
CA MET A 210 4.19 9.62 -17.45
C MET A 210 4.11 8.10 -17.47
N ARG A 211 2.90 7.53 -17.43
CA ARG A 211 2.68 6.09 -17.47
C ARG A 211 3.13 5.47 -18.79
N GLU A 212 2.76 6.07 -19.91
CA GLU A 212 3.15 5.63 -21.25
C GLU A 212 4.68 5.65 -21.43
N HIS A 213 5.35 6.64 -20.85
CA HIS A 213 6.81 6.71 -20.86
C HIS A 213 7.46 5.63 -20.00
N ILE A 214 7.04 5.53 -18.73
CA ILE A 214 7.68 4.67 -17.73
C ILE A 214 7.38 3.18 -17.96
N VAL A 215 6.23 2.82 -18.55
CA VAL A 215 5.86 1.41 -18.77
C VAL A 215 6.86 0.65 -19.65
N SER A 216 7.61 1.37 -20.50
CA SER A 216 8.66 0.82 -21.34
C SER A 216 9.74 0.08 -20.52
N ALA A 217 10.08 0.58 -19.32
CA ALA A 217 11.03 -0.06 -18.39
C ALA A 217 10.53 -1.41 -17.86
N PHE A 218 9.22 -1.68 -17.95
CA PHE A 218 8.57 -2.87 -17.41
C PHE A 218 8.07 -3.83 -18.50
N LEU A 219 8.44 -3.61 -19.76
CA LEU A 219 8.08 -4.52 -20.85
C LEU A 219 8.76 -5.89 -20.65
N PRO A 220 8.02 -7.01 -20.67
CA PRO A 220 8.57 -8.33 -20.37
C PRO A 220 9.79 -8.69 -21.24
N ASN A 221 9.65 -8.60 -22.56
CA ASN A 221 10.70 -8.99 -23.50
C ASN A 221 11.66 -7.83 -23.82
N GLY A 222 11.19 -6.59 -23.75
CA GLY A 222 11.98 -5.41 -24.07
C GLY A 222 12.95 -4.99 -22.97
N SER A 223 12.60 -5.24 -21.70
CA SER A 223 13.34 -4.68 -20.56
C SER A 223 13.60 -5.73 -19.49
N LEU A 224 12.54 -6.40 -18.99
CA LEU A 224 12.66 -7.28 -17.82
C LEU A 224 13.50 -8.52 -18.11
N GLN A 225 13.34 -9.16 -19.27
CA GLN A 225 14.12 -10.33 -19.65
C GLN A 225 15.63 -10.04 -19.66
N LYS A 226 16.03 -8.83 -20.02
CA LYS A 226 17.44 -8.43 -20.13
C LYS A 226 18.11 -8.24 -18.78
N ILE A 227 17.34 -7.99 -17.72
CA ILE A 227 17.85 -7.88 -16.34
C ILE A 227 17.73 -9.20 -15.56
N PHE A 228 17.19 -10.27 -16.16
CA PHE A 228 17.11 -11.59 -15.52
C PHE A 228 18.46 -12.17 -15.08
N PRO A 229 19.59 -11.98 -15.78
CA PRO A 229 20.88 -12.42 -15.26
C PRO A 229 21.20 -11.81 -13.89
N VAL A 230 20.91 -10.52 -13.68
CA VAL A 230 21.09 -9.85 -12.38
C VAL A 230 20.18 -10.47 -11.32
N THR A 231 18.91 -10.70 -11.65
CA THR A 231 17.95 -11.38 -10.76
C THR A 231 18.39 -12.78 -10.38
N LEU A 232 18.92 -13.55 -11.33
CA LEU A 232 19.37 -14.92 -11.09
C LEU A 232 20.59 -14.95 -10.16
N GLU A 233 21.57 -14.07 -10.40
CA GLU A 233 22.74 -13.95 -9.51
C GLU A 233 22.32 -13.50 -8.11
N ARG A 234 21.36 -12.57 -8.00
CA ARG A 234 20.80 -12.17 -6.70
C ARG A 234 20.12 -13.33 -5.99
N ALA A 235 19.29 -14.10 -6.70
CA ALA A 235 18.59 -15.26 -6.14
C ALA A 235 19.57 -16.33 -5.62
N LYS A 236 20.68 -16.59 -6.33
CA LYS A 236 21.75 -17.49 -5.85
C LYS A 236 22.40 -16.96 -4.57
N HIS A 237 22.58 -15.64 -4.47
CA HIS A 237 23.16 -15.01 -3.28
C HIS A 237 22.25 -15.10 -2.04
N CYS A 238 20.92 -15.13 -2.21
CA CYS A 238 19.95 -15.21 -1.11
C CYS A 238 20.22 -16.37 -0.13
N ALA A 239 20.56 -17.56 -0.64
CA ALA A 239 20.80 -18.73 0.20
C ALA A 239 22.01 -18.52 1.13
N LYS A 240 23.10 -17.95 0.59
CA LYS A 240 24.28 -17.61 1.38
C LYS A 240 23.96 -16.54 2.42
N ARG A 241 23.23 -15.49 2.05
CA ARG A 241 22.86 -14.43 2.98
C ARG A 241 21.96 -14.93 4.11
N LEU A 242 21.01 -15.81 3.83
CA LEU A 242 20.20 -16.45 4.87
C LEU A 242 21.07 -17.22 5.87
N GLU A 243 22.06 -17.96 5.37
CA GLU A 243 23.02 -18.66 6.23
C GLU A 243 23.90 -17.69 7.05
N ASP A 244 24.33 -16.59 6.44
CA ASP A 244 25.09 -15.55 7.13
C ASP A 244 24.27 -14.91 8.26
N ILE A 245 22.99 -14.58 8.03
CA ILE A 245 22.08 -14.05 9.06
C ILE A 245 21.85 -15.09 10.16
N ARG A 246 21.58 -16.34 9.76
CA ARG A 246 21.34 -17.46 10.68
C ARG A 246 22.54 -17.71 11.60
N SER A 247 23.75 -17.70 11.05
CA SER A 247 24.99 -17.95 11.80
C SER A 247 25.37 -16.81 12.75
N GLN A 248 24.89 -15.59 12.49
CA GLN A 248 25.07 -14.42 13.36
C GLN A 248 24.00 -14.31 14.46
N SER A 249 22.88 -15.02 14.31
CA SER A 249 21.80 -15.03 15.29
C SER A 249 22.08 -16.01 16.42
N ALA A 250 21.89 -15.57 17.67
CA ALA A 250 22.21 -16.39 18.86
C ALA A 250 21.37 -17.68 18.96
N ASP A 251 20.13 -17.65 18.47
CA ASP A 251 19.21 -18.79 18.44
C ASP A 251 19.04 -19.39 17.04
N GLY A 252 19.79 -18.89 16.05
CA GLY A 252 19.65 -19.27 14.65
C GLY A 252 18.34 -18.82 14.00
N SER A 253 17.58 -17.90 14.62
CA SER A 253 16.36 -17.35 14.03
C SER A 253 16.69 -16.33 12.94
N VAL A 254 15.81 -16.24 11.94
CA VAL A 254 15.87 -15.26 10.86
C VAL A 254 14.56 -14.47 10.83
N ASN A 255 14.65 -13.15 10.84
CA ASN A 255 13.49 -12.30 10.55
C ASN A 255 13.23 -12.32 9.05
N ILE A 256 12.33 -13.20 8.61
CA ILE A 256 12.04 -13.40 7.18
C ILE A 256 11.49 -12.13 6.52
N ASN A 257 10.74 -11.29 7.25
CA ASN A 257 10.21 -10.06 6.70
C ASN A 257 11.33 -9.05 6.42
N ASP A 258 12.27 -8.85 7.35
CA ASP A 258 13.40 -7.96 7.14
C ASP A 258 14.33 -8.47 6.03
N PHE A 259 14.55 -9.79 5.97
CA PHE A 259 15.28 -10.43 4.87
C PHE A 259 14.63 -10.12 3.52
N LEU A 260 13.32 -10.36 3.38
CA LEU A 260 12.60 -10.14 2.13
C LEU A 260 12.56 -8.67 1.73
N LEU A 261 12.37 -7.75 2.68
CA LEU A 261 12.43 -6.31 2.43
C LEU A 261 13.82 -5.87 1.95
N TYR A 262 14.89 -6.44 2.50
CA TYR A 262 16.25 -6.19 2.02
C TYR A 262 16.43 -6.71 0.59
N GLU A 263 16.01 -7.94 0.32
CA GLU A 263 16.18 -8.57 -0.99
C GLU A 263 15.39 -7.88 -2.10
N THR A 264 14.18 -7.43 -1.82
CA THR A 264 13.37 -6.70 -2.82
C THR A 264 13.96 -5.33 -3.14
N GLU A 265 14.50 -4.62 -2.14
CA GLU A 265 15.22 -3.36 -2.37
C GLU A 265 16.55 -3.59 -3.11
N ALA A 266 17.29 -4.65 -2.78
CA ALA A 266 18.53 -5.00 -3.49
C ALA A 266 18.24 -5.31 -4.97
N GLN A 267 17.18 -6.08 -5.23
CA GLN A 267 16.73 -6.38 -6.59
C GLN A 267 16.36 -5.12 -7.37
N LEU A 268 15.65 -4.19 -6.72
CA LEU A 268 15.25 -2.92 -7.32
C LEU A 268 16.48 -2.07 -7.66
N GLN A 269 17.40 -1.88 -6.72
CA GLN A 269 18.60 -1.06 -6.92
C GLN A 269 19.54 -1.64 -7.99
N LEU A 270 19.80 -2.95 -7.95
CA LEU A 270 20.73 -3.59 -8.89
C LEU A 270 20.13 -3.76 -10.28
N ALA A 271 18.91 -4.31 -10.37
CA ALA A 271 18.36 -4.75 -11.65
C ALA A 271 17.59 -3.64 -12.37
N LEU A 272 16.73 -2.92 -11.64
CA LEU A 272 15.86 -1.89 -12.23
C LEU A 272 16.52 -0.52 -12.27
N PHE A 273 17.24 -0.13 -11.22
CA PHE A 273 18.02 1.12 -11.21
C PHE A 273 19.45 0.95 -11.74
N GLY A 274 19.95 -0.27 -11.93
CA GLY A 274 21.28 -0.48 -12.52
C GLY A 274 22.45 -0.01 -11.65
N MET A 275 22.24 0.11 -10.34
CA MET A 275 23.27 0.50 -9.38
C MET A 275 24.26 -0.64 -9.15
N ASN A 276 25.46 -0.32 -8.69
CA ASN A 276 26.46 -1.34 -8.35
C ASN A 276 26.21 -1.94 -6.96
N TYR A 277 26.94 -3.02 -6.67
CA TYR A 277 26.77 -3.78 -5.43
C TYR A 277 27.22 -2.99 -4.20
N GLU A 278 28.26 -2.17 -4.34
CA GLU A 278 28.80 -1.33 -3.28
C GLU A 278 27.76 -0.31 -2.80
N TRP A 279 27.18 0.44 -3.74
CA TRP A 279 26.15 1.43 -3.45
C TRP A 279 24.90 0.76 -2.86
N MET A 280 24.50 -0.40 -3.38
CA MET A 280 23.37 -1.15 -2.83
C MET A 280 23.59 -1.56 -1.38
N THR A 281 24.77 -2.08 -1.08
CA THR A 281 25.15 -2.49 0.27
C THR A 281 25.16 -1.31 1.23
N GLU A 282 25.68 -0.16 0.79
CA GLU A 282 25.80 1.04 1.62
C GLU A 282 24.45 1.69 1.94
N THR A 283 23.50 1.65 1.00
CA THR A 283 22.30 2.49 1.05
C THR A 283 21.02 1.74 1.41
N ASN A 284 20.88 0.46 1.04
CA ASN A 284 19.65 -0.32 1.21
C ASN A 284 19.12 -0.28 2.65
N GLU A 285 19.94 -0.69 3.62
CA GLU A 285 19.50 -0.74 5.02
C GLU A 285 19.15 0.65 5.56
N LYS A 286 19.99 1.66 5.29
CA LYS A 286 19.76 3.03 5.74
C LYS A 286 18.47 3.60 5.15
N PHE A 287 18.21 3.35 3.87
CA PHE A 287 16.98 3.78 3.21
C PHE A 287 15.76 3.15 3.90
N ARG A 288 15.73 1.83 4.05
CA ARG A 288 14.62 1.12 4.73
C ARG A 288 14.43 1.57 6.17
N GLN A 289 15.52 1.75 6.93
CA GLN A 289 15.46 2.24 8.30
C GLN A 289 14.94 3.68 8.38
N SER A 290 15.28 4.54 7.42
CA SER A 290 14.77 5.91 7.33
C SER A 290 13.26 5.90 7.06
N MET A 291 12.79 5.06 6.14
CA MET A 291 11.36 4.89 5.86
C MET A 291 10.58 4.30 7.03
N ALA A 292 11.20 3.41 7.82
CA ALA A 292 10.63 2.88 9.05
C ALA A 292 10.68 3.85 10.24
N GLY A 293 11.23 5.08 10.07
CA GLY A 293 11.37 6.07 11.13
C GLY A 293 12.36 5.66 12.24
N LYS A 294 13.27 4.72 11.96
CA LYS A 294 14.29 4.22 12.91
C LYS A 294 15.55 5.07 12.93
N ILE A 295 15.84 5.77 11.83
CA ILE A 295 16.96 6.72 11.72
C ILE A 295 16.45 8.07 11.19
N GLU A 296 17.37 8.99 10.89
CA GLU A 296 17.06 10.32 10.38
C GLU A 296 16.08 10.26 9.16
N PRO A 297 14.88 10.86 9.26
CA PRO A 297 13.89 10.85 8.16
C PRO A 297 14.38 11.55 6.88
N MET A 298 15.37 12.44 7.01
CA MET A 298 15.97 13.13 5.87
C MET A 298 16.89 12.23 5.03
N TYR A 299 17.31 11.07 5.55
CA TYR A 299 18.14 10.15 4.77
C TYR A 299 17.42 9.66 3.51
N ALA A 300 16.12 9.35 3.58
CA ALA A 300 15.33 8.97 2.40
C ALA A 300 15.39 10.03 1.29
N ARG A 301 15.40 11.32 1.62
CA ARG A 301 15.54 12.40 0.62
C ARG A 301 16.93 12.46 0.02
N ARG A 302 17.98 12.33 0.85
CA ARG A 302 19.38 12.28 0.37
C ARG A 302 19.61 11.09 -0.55
N PHE A 303 19.09 9.92 -0.17
CA PHE A 303 19.12 8.71 -1.00
C PHE A 303 18.52 8.96 -2.39
N ILE A 304 17.36 9.63 -2.48
CA ILE A 304 16.74 9.93 -3.77
C ILE A 304 17.54 10.96 -4.58
N ASP A 305 18.12 11.97 -3.93
CA ASP A 305 19.00 12.92 -4.61
C ASP A 305 20.25 12.22 -5.16
N GLU A 306 20.88 11.34 -4.37
CA GLU A 306 22.03 10.52 -4.79
C GLU A 306 21.66 9.55 -5.91
N LEU A 307 20.51 8.89 -5.81
CA LEU A 307 20.01 7.98 -6.83
C LEU A 307 19.83 8.73 -8.15
N VAL A 308 19.14 9.87 -8.16
CA VAL A 308 18.96 10.69 -9.38
C VAL A 308 20.28 11.20 -9.94
N ASN A 309 21.21 11.62 -9.08
CA ASN A 309 22.54 12.02 -9.52
C ASN A 309 23.30 10.86 -10.17
N ASN A 310 23.25 9.67 -9.58
CA ASN A 310 23.83 8.47 -10.15
C ASN A 310 23.18 8.14 -11.50
N MET A 311 21.85 8.21 -11.60
CA MET A 311 21.10 8.01 -12.87
C MET A 311 21.55 8.96 -13.99
N ASN A 312 21.86 10.20 -13.64
CA ASN A 312 22.30 11.21 -14.61
C ASN A 312 23.78 11.09 -14.98
N ALA A 313 24.63 10.62 -14.04
CA ALA A 313 26.07 10.48 -14.25
C ALA A 313 26.48 9.13 -14.86
N GLY A 314 25.66 8.10 -14.69
CA GLY A 314 25.98 6.75 -15.12
C GLY A 314 25.63 6.47 -16.58
N ASP A 315 26.32 5.45 -17.11
CA ASP A 315 25.95 4.81 -18.36
C ASP A 315 24.81 3.83 -18.09
N PHE A 316 23.58 4.30 -18.37
CA PHE A 316 22.35 3.51 -18.33
C PHE A 316 21.82 3.37 -19.75
N HIS A 317 21.41 2.14 -20.07
CA HIS A 317 20.88 1.79 -21.37
C HIS A 317 19.40 1.50 -21.23
N GLY A 318 18.63 2.18 -22.07
CA GLY A 318 17.18 2.17 -22.04
C GLY A 318 16.53 0.83 -22.30
N PRO A 319 15.19 0.77 -22.29
CA PRO A 319 14.48 -0.40 -22.77
C PRO A 319 15.00 -0.74 -24.17
N ALA A 320 14.99 -2.02 -24.53
CA ALA A 320 15.31 -2.47 -25.87
C ALA A 320 14.25 -1.99 -26.86
N SER A 321 14.24 -0.70 -27.19
CA SER A 321 13.63 -0.25 -28.42
C SER A 321 14.41 -0.87 -29.57
N GLU A 322 13.70 -1.40 -30.56
CA GLU A 322 14.31 -1.89 -31.79
C GLU A 322 15.24 -0.80 -32.34
N GLY A 323 16.53 -1.12 -32.44
CA GLY A 323 17.55 -0.21 -32.98
C GLY A 323 18.47 0.49 -31.98
N VAL A 324 18.45 0.17 -30.68
CA VAL A 324 19.47 0.67 -29.73
C VAL A 324 20.54 -0.40 -29.44
N ASP A 325 21.69 -0.16 -30.05
CA ASP A 325 23.03 -0.75 -29.91
C ASP A 325 23.22 -2.26 -30.11
N ASP A 326 24.20 -2.59 -30.96
CA ASP A 326 24.70 -3.92 -31.32
C ASP A 326 25.10 -4.83 -30.13
N ALA A 327 25.07 -4.32 -28.89
CA ALA A 327 25.52 -5.00 -27.68
C ALA A 327 24.40 -5.70 -26.87
N ASN A 328 23.11 -5.44 -27.12
CA ASN A 328 21.98 -6.04 -26.38
C ASN A 328 21.95 -5.81 -24.85
N VAL A 329 22.85 -5.03 -24.27
CA VAL A 329 22.96 -4.81 -22.81
C VAL A 329 21.92 -3.79 -22.34
N VAL A 330 21.11 -4.15 -21.35
CA VAL A 330 20.22 -3.21 -20.63
C VAL A 330 20.70 -3.10 -19.20
N LYS A 331 20.92 -1.86 -18.75
CA LYS A 331 21.36 -1.54 -17.40
C LYS A 331 20.50 -0.42 -16.86
N GLY A 332 19.79 -0.72 -15.78
CA GLY A 332 18.90 0.23 -15.13
C GLY A 332 17.77 0.72 -16.05
N PRO A 333 16.91 -0.17 -16.59
CA PRO A 333 15.85 0.23 -17.51
C PRO A 333 14.89 1.26 -16.89
N LEU A 334 14.69 1.20 -15.57
CA LEU A 334 13.90 2.21 -14.86
C LEU A 334 14.68 3.52 -14.76
N SER A 335 15.97 3.48 -14.46
CA SER A 335 16.82 4.68 -14.41
C SER A 335 16.84 5.43 -15.73
N ASP A 336 16.93 4.72 -16.85
CA ASP A 336 16.88 5.34 -18.16
C ASP A 336 15.50 5.98 -18.44
N ALA A 337 14.41 5.27 -18.15
CA ALA A 337 13.07 5.82 -18.31
C ALA A 337 12.84 7.06 -17.43
N LEU A 338 13.36 7.08 -16.20
CA LEU A 338 13.25 8.23 -15.30
C LEU A 338 14.15 9.40 -15.71
N ARG A 339 15.35 9.14 -16.23
CA ARG A 339 16.27 10.18 -16.72
C ARG A 339 15.69 10.90 -17.94
N THR A 340 15.02 10.17 -18.82
CA THR A 340 14.41 10.71 -20.04
C THR A 340 13.01 11.29 -19.80
N LEU A 341 12.51 11.23 -18.57
CA LEU A 341 11.20 11.75 -18.17
C LEU A 341 11.25 13.28 -18.09
N ASN A 342 10.87 13.96 -19.18
CA ASN A 342 10.88 15.42 -19.24
C ASN A 342 9.55 16.03 -18.78
N PHE A 343 9.33 16.06 -17.45
CA PHE A 343 8.13 16.62 -16.83
C PHE A 343 8.46 17.66 -15.75
N GLU A 344 7.54 18.59 -15.52
CA GLU A 344 7.69 19.63 -14.51
C GLU A 344 7.63 19.08 -13.06
N GLY A 345 8.05 19.90 -12.08
CA GLY A 345 7.71 19.65 -10.68
C GLY A 345 8.49 18.54 -9.97
N LYS A 346 9.74 18.26 -10.39
CA LYS A 346 10.61 17.19 -9.83
C LYS A 346 9.98 15.80 -9.99
N ALA A 347 9.35 15.56 -11.13
CA ALA A 347 8.72 14.28 -11.45
C ALA A 347 9.75 13.12 -11.43
N ASP A 348 10.99 13.35 -11.86
CA ASP A 348 12.11 12.42 -11.76
C ASP A 348 12.34 11.94 -10.32
N LYS A 349 12.49 12.87 -9.36
CA LYS A 349 12.70 12.58 -7.94
C LYS A 349 11.47 11.94 -7.31
N GLY A 350 10.27 12.45 -7.64
CA GLY A 350 9.02 11.88 -7.16
C GLY A 350 8.84 10.43 -7.62
N ASN A 351 9.12 10.16 -8.89
CA ASN A 351 9.02 8.81 -9.45
C ASN A 351 10.13 7.89 -8.93
N ALA A 352 11.38 8.35 -8.85
CA ALA A 352 12.46 7.60 -8.21
C ALA A 352 12.10 7.23 -6.76
N PHE A 353 11.52 8.17 -6.01
CA PHE A 353 11.10 7.94 -4.64
C PHE A 353 9.99 6.91 -4.53
N ILE A 354 8.93 7.02 -5.35
CA ILE A 354 7.85 6.02 -5.25
C ILE A 354 8.29 4.65 -5.71
N PHE A 355 9.13 4.53 -6.74
CA PHE A 355 9.61 3.21 -7.16
C PHE A 355 10.51 2.59 -6.10
N ALA A 356 11.45 3.36 -5.54
CA ALA A 356 12.27 2.96 -4.40
C ALA A 356 11.39 2.50 -3.24
N PHE A 357 10.43 3.31 -2.80
CA PHE A 357 9.59 3.01 -1.66
C PHE A 357 8.59 1.88 -1.91
N ALA A 358 7.66 2.05 -2.84
CA ALA A 358 6.57 1.10 -3.04
C ALA A 358 7.04 -0.21 -3.68
N GLY A 359 8.10 -0.19 -4.49
CA GLY A 359 8.62 -1.37 -5.16
C GLY A 359 9.11 -2.44 -4.17
N HIS A 360 9.94 -2.06 -3.20
CA HIS A 360 10.45 -3.03 -2.22
C HIS A 360 9.44 -3.37 -1.13
N ASP A 361 8.69 -2.38 -0.63
CA ASP A 361 7.80 -2.52 0.52
C ASP A 361 6.63 -3.46 0.20
N THR A 362 5.91 -3.19 -0.90
CA THR A 362 4.76 -4.00 -1.30
C THR A 362 5.17 -5.43 -1.67
N THR A 363 6.26 -5.60 -2.43
CA THR A 363 6.76 -6.91 -2.83
C THR A 363 7.28 -7.69 -1.62
N GLY A 364 8.08 -7.05 -0.75
CA GLY A 364 8.69 -7.69 0.41
C GLY A 364 7.64 -8.16 1.43
N HIS A 365 6.62 -7.32 1.69
CA HIS A 365 5.48 -7.72 2.50
C HIS A 365 4.67 -8.83 1.84
N THR A 366 4.37 -8.74 0.54
CA THR A 366 3.64 -9.81 -0.18
C THR A 366 4.37 -11.15 -0.09
N LEU A 367 5.69 -11.16 -0.30
CA LEU A 367 6.50 -12.37 -0.16
C LEU A 367 6.48 -12.89 1.28
N SER A 368 6.48 -12.01 2.28
CA SER A 368 6.38 -12.41 3.69
C SER A 368 5.07 -13.15 3.96
N TRP A 369 3.95 -12.62 3.43
CA TRP A 369 2.64 -13.25 3.52
C TRP A 369 2.55 -14.59 2.78
N LEU A 370 3.34 -14.82 1.74
CA LEU A 370 3.35 -16.09 1.01
C LEU A 370 4.17 -17.17 1.72
N VAL A 371 5.07 -16.78 2.62
CA VAL A 371 5.93 -17.70 3.39
C VAL A 371 5.32 -18.07 4.75
N LEU A 372 4.52 -17.17 5.33
CA LEU A 372 3.77 -17.38 6.59
C LEU A 372 2.47 -18.15 6.33
#